data_AF-A0A1Y4GDV9-F1
#
_entry.id   AF-A0A1Y4GDV9-F1
#
_cell.length_a   1.000
_cell.length_b   1.000
_cell.length_c   1.000
_cell.angle_alpha   90.00
_cell.angle_beta   90.00
_cell.angle_gamma   90.00
#
_symmetry.space_group_name_H-M   'P 1'
#
loop_
_entity.id
_entity.type
_entity.pdbx_description
1 polymer ?
#
loop_
_entity_poly.entity_id
_entity_poly.type
_entity_poly.pdbx_seq_one_letter_code
_entity_poly.pdbx_strand_id
1 'polypeptide(L)'
;MVLPLPDEWNFSSPLTEGERPEEFDAAEIKLRNALFDEGDLAMFTYDFGDDWQIALRVEEIIRNSSIPATDLPKVLDGEGYGIIENCGGAYGLKKLAAAFKRKRGPQYEEFREWLGVDSLDMTAFDIADMNYRLKKVPAIYRKIYENHQAPSRRSVAILTREYLKK
;
A
#
# COMPACT_ATOMS: atom_id res chain seq x y z
N MET A 1 -15.39 -11.59 6.37
CA MET A 1 -14.98 -12.01 7.73
C MET A 1 -13.52 -11.60 7.84
N VAL A 2 -13.11 -10.77 8.80
CA VAL A 2 -11.67 -10.50 8.97
C VAL A 2 -11.18 -11.74 9.68
N LEU A 3 -10.39 -12.57 9.00
CA LEU A 3 -9.73 -13.67 9.66
C LEU A 3 -8.79 -13.03 10.70
N PRO A 4 -8.74 -13.54 11.94
CA PRO A 4 -7.69 -13.11 12.85
C PRO A 4 -6.34 -13.29 12.15
N LEU A 5 -5.42 -12.35 12.36
CA LEU A 5 -4.04 -12.54 11.94
C LEU A 5 -3.58 -13.89 12.50
N PRO A 6 -2.92 -14.76 11.70
CA PRO A 6 -2.39 -16.01 12.22
C PRO A 6 -1.48 -15.72 13.42
N ASP A 7 -1.41 -16.61 14.42
CA ASP A 7 -0.69 -16.35 15.67
C ASP A 7 0.80 -15.97 15.45
N GLU A 8 1.39 -16.45 14.36
CA GLU A 8 2.74 -16.12 13.86
C GLU A 8 2.90 -14.68 13.30
N TRP A 9 1.81 -13.91 13.17
CA TRP A 9 1.76 -12.49 12.79
C TRP A 9 1.33 -11.62 13.98
N ASN A 10 1.33 -12.20 15.19
CA ASN A 10 1.17 -11.44 16.41
C ASN A 10 2.50 -10.78 16.80
N PHE A 11 2.75 -9.58 16.27
CA PHE A 11 3.94 -8.78 16.59
C PHE A 11 3.93 -8.21 18.02
N SER A 12 2.87 -8.48 18.80
CA SER A 12 2.89 -8.16 20.23
C SER A 12 3.74 -9.19 20.99
N SER A 13 5.06 -9.11 20.80
CA SER A 13 5.96 -9.57 21.85
C SER A 13 5.77 -8.61 23.03
N PRO A 14 5.37 -9.06 24.22
CA PRO A 14 5.36 -8.18 25.37
C PRO A 14 6.81 -7.78 25.62
N LEU A 15 7.16 -6.54 25.27
CA LEU A 15 8.38 -5.92 25.76
C LEU A 15 8.38 -6.10 27.27
N THR A 16 9.48 -6.59 27.83
CA THR A 16 9.58 -6.65 29.28
C THR A 16 9.52 -5.22 29.83
N GLU A 17 8.92 -5.04 31.00
CA GLU A 17 8.74 -3.71 31.58
C GLU A 17 10.10 -3.00 31.73
N GLY A 18 10.33 -1.96 30.90
CA GLY A 18 11.56 -1.19 30.86
C GLY A 18 12.42 -1.34 29.60
N GLU A 19 12.14 -2.33 28.75
CA GLU A 19 12.78 -2.43 27.42
C GLU A 19 12.12 -1.47 26.44
N ARG A 20 12.94 -0.57 25.85
CA ARG A 20 12.54 0.19 24.67
C ARG A 20 13.00 -0.57 23.44
N PRO A 21 12.16 -0.70 22.39
CA PRO A 21 12.61 -1.25 21.13
C PRO A 21 13.76 -0.38 20.60
N GLU A 22 14.72 -1.00 19.93
CA GLU A 22 15.73 -0.25 19.20
C GLU A 22 15.05 0.55 18.08
N GLU A 23 15.28 1.85 18.07
CA GLU A 23 14.73 2.77 17.08
C GLU A 23 15.82 3.11 16.05
N PHE A 24 15.45 3.02 14.78
CA PHE A 24 16.33 3.37 13.67
C PHE A 24 15.70 4.48 12.84
N ASP A 25 16.52 5.43 12.39
CA ASP A 25 16.09 6.39 11.38
C ASP A 25 15.90 5.66 10.04
N ALA A 26 14.64 5.60 9.58
CA ALA A 26 14.26 4.97 8.33
C ALA A 26 14.95 5.58 7.09
N ALA A 27 15.42 6.82 7.17
CA ALA A 27 16.18 7.47 6.10
C ALA A 27 17.66 6.99 6.02
N GLU A 28 18.21 6.50 7.14
CA GLU A 28 19.62 6.12 7.26
C GLU A 28 19.82 4.60 7.18
N ILE A 29 18.84 3.80 7.61
CA ILE A 29 18.90 2.34 7.53
C ILE A 29 18.52 1.83 6.13
N LYS A 30 19.28 0.85 5.64
CA LYS A 30 18.94 0.14 4.39
C LYS A 30 18.05 -1.04 4.72
N LEU A 31 17.05 -1.30 3.87
CA LEU A 31 16.11 -2.42 4.07
C LEU A 31 16.82 -3.76 4.33
N ARG A 32 17.88 -4.06 3.58
CA ARG A 32 18.70 -5.28 3.77
C ARG A 32 19.38 -5.42 5.15
N ASN A 33 19.47 -4.35 5.93
CA ASN A 33 20.03 -4.38 7.28
C ASN A 33 18.93 -4.56 8.33
N ALA A 34 17.67 -4.26 7.96
CA ALA A 34 16.50 -4.41 8.83
C ALA A 34 15.77 -5.75 8.59
N LEU A 35 15.77 -6.23 7.35
CA LEU A 35 15.25 -7.54 6.92
C LEU A 35 16.37 -8.23 6.14
N PHE A 36 17.13 -9.08 6.82
CA PHE A 36 18.39 -9.66 6.34
C PHE A 36 18.20 -11.09 5.81
N ASP A 37 17.28 -11.85 6.39
CA ASP A 37 17.12 -13.28 6.14
C ASP A 37 15.77 -13.60 5.46
N GLU A 38 15.75 -14.70 4.70
CA GLU A 38 14.50 -15.28 4.19
C GLU A 38 13.63 -15.74 5.37
N GLY A 39 12.35 -15.42 5.32
CA GLY A 39 11.41 -15.63 6.42
C GLY A 39 11.27 -14.43 7.36
N ASP A 40 12.17 -13.43 7.30
CA ASP A 40 12.03 -12.21 8.08
C ASP A 40 10.68 -11.55 7.83
N LEU A 41 10.08 -11.07 8.92
CA LEU A 41 8.75 -10.50 8.95
C LEU A 41 8.79 -9.16 9.68
N ALA A 42 8.24 -8.13 9.06
CA ALA A 42 8.00 -6.83 9.67
C ALA A 42 6.54 -6.42 9.52
N MET A 43 6.10 -5.53 10.42
CA MET A 43 4.83 -4.83 10.26
C MET A 43 5.11 -3.38 9.87
N PHE A 44 4.44 -2.92 8.81
CA PHE A 44 4.46 -1.54 8.36
C PHE A 44 3.11 -0.89 8.65
N THR A 45 3.12 0.08 9.57
CA THR A 45 1.95 0.90 9.88
C THR A 45 1.95 2.15 9.01
N TYR A 46 0.88 2.36 8.25
CA TYR A 46 0.66 3.55 7.44
C TYR A 46 -0.62 4.27 7.86
N ASP A 47 -0.58 5.60 7.83
CA ASP A 47 -1.64 6.50 8.31
C ASP A 47 -2.03 6.21 9.77
N PHE A 48 -1.48 6.96 10.71
CA PHE A 48 -1.81 6.78 12.13
C PHE A 48 -3.27 7.11 12.50
N GLY A 49 -4.05 7.71 11.59
CA GLY A 49 -5.49 7.86 11.76
C GLY A 49 -6.26 6.58 11.42
N ASP A 50 -5.98 6.00 10.25
CA ASP A 50 -6.68 4.79 9.75
C ASP A 50 -6.04 3.47 10.20
N ASP A 51 -4.81 3.51 10.73
CA ASP A 51 -4.04 2.37 11.25
C ASP A 51 -3.92 1.20 10.25
N TRP A 52 -3.45 1.49 9.03
CA TRP A 52 -3.20 0.44 8.05
C TRP A 52 -2.00 -0.40 8.47
N GLN A 53 -2.26 -1.66 8.84
CA GLN A 53 -1.25 -2.65 9.19
C GLN A 53 -0.92 -3.51 7.97
N ILE A 54 0.30 -3.38 7.43
CA ILE A 54 0.78 -4.10 6.24
C ILE A 54 1.97 -4.96 6.67
N ALA A 55 1.84 -6.28 6.66
CA ALA A 55 3.00 -7.11 6.94
C ALA A 55 3.88 -7.29 5.70
N LEU A 56 5.18 -7.21 5.92
CA LEU A 56 6.24 -7.35 4.93
C LEU A 56 7.02 -8.63 5.26
N ARG A 57 7.03 -9.57 4.33
CA ARG A 57 7.79 -10.82 4.46
C ARG A 57 8.88 -10.87 3.41
N VAL A 58 10.09 -11.26 3.81
CA VAL A 58 11.14 -11.64 2.86
C VAL A 58 10.92 -13.08 2.46
N GLU A 59 10.42 -13.31 1.24
CA GLU A 59 10.15 -14.67 0.75
C GLU A 59 11.40 -15.33 0.15
N GLU A 60 12.20 -14.57 -0.60
CA GLU A 60 13.39 -15.06 -1.29
C GLU A 60 14.43 -13.94 -1.45
N ILE A 61 15.72 -14.24 -1.26
CA ILE A 61 16.83 -13.30 -1.48
C ILE A 61 17.66 -13.73 -2.70
N ILE A 62 17.34 -13.13 -3.84
CA ILE A 62 18.04 -13.39 -5.10
C ILE A 62 19.27 -12.48 -5.23
N ARG A 63 20.47 -13.06 -5.10
CA ARG A 63 21.76 -12.35 -5.30
C ARG A 63 22.27 -12.48 -6.75
N ASN A 64 21.41 -12.17 -7.73
CA ASN A 64 21.74 -12.26 -9.14
C ASN A 64 22.11 -10.88 -9.72
N SER A 65 23.39 -10.71 -10.09
CA SER A 65 23.89 -9.48 -10.73
C SER A 65 23.44 -9.29 -12.17
N SER A 66 22.77 -10.28 -12.78
CA SER A 66 22.26 -10.19 -14.14
C SER A 66 20.91 -9.47 -14.24
N ILE A 67 20.23 -9.19 -13.13
CA ILE A 67 18.97 -8.43 -13.14
C ILE A 67 19.29 -6.95 -13.35
N PRO A 68 18.86 -6.32 -14.45
CA PRO A 68 19.12 -4.91 -14.70
C PRO A 68 18.49 -4.04 -13.60
N ALA A 69 19.23 -3.05 -13.09
CA ALA A 69 18.70 -2.12 -12.09
C ALA A 69 17.46 -1.35 -12.59
N THR A 70 17.34 -1.15 -13.90
CA THR A 70 16.18 -0.54 -14.55
C THR A 70 14.90 -1.35 -14.37
N ASP A 71 15.02 -2.66 -14.16
CA ASP A 71 13.88 -3.55 -13.96
C ASP A 71 13.34 -3.46 -12.53
N LEU A 72 14.13 -2.98 -11.56
CA LEU A 72 13.75 -2.88 -10.15
C LEU A 72 13.30 -1.45 -9.74
N PRO A 73 12.37 -1.31 -8.77
CA PRO A 73 11.51 -2.36 -8.22
C PRO A 73 10.47 -2.84 -9.25
N LYS A 74 9.96 -4.07 -9.10
CA LYS A 74 8.98 -4.69 -9.99
C LYS A 74 7.93 -5.44 -9.18
N VAL A 75 6.67 -5.27 -9.54
CA VAL A 75 5.57 -6.10 -9.05
C VAL A 75 5.56 -7.39 -9.87
N LEU A 76 5.71 -8.52 -9.19
CA LEU A 76 5.74 -9.85 -9.80
C LEU A 76 4.36 -10.50 -9.83
N ASP A 77 3.53 -10.24 -8.80
CA ASP A 77 2.18 -10.73 -8.67
C ASP A 77 1.36 -9.81 -7.74
N GLY A 78 0.04 -10.01 -7.67
CA GLY A 78 -0.85 -9.33 -6.73
C GLY A 78 -2.33 -9.56 -7.00
N GLU A 79 -3.15 -9.21 -6.01
CA GLU A 79 -4.61 -9.29 -6.11
C GLU A 79 -5.30 -8.16 -5.35
N GLY A 80 -6.52 -7.85 -5.77
CA GLY A 80 -7.36 -6.85 -5.11
C GLY A 80 -7.01 -5.40 -5.45
N TYR A 81 -7.96 -4.53 -5.15
CA TYR A 81 -7.90 -3.10 -5.47
C TYR A 81 -6.91 -2.31 -4.59
N GLY A 82 -6.66 -2.79 -3.37
CA GLY A 82 -5.85 -2.10 -2.36
C GLY A 82 -6.68 -1.23 -1.40
N ILE A 83 -6.02 -0.21 -0.82
CA ILE A 83 -6.63 0.67 0.18
C ILE A 83 -7.45 1.80 -0.45
N ILE A 84 -8.45 2.28 0.29
CA ILE A 84 -9.14 3.54 0.02
C ILE A 84 -8.79 4.47 1.18
N GLU A 85 -8.07 5.54 0.87
CA GLU A 85 -7.59 6.51 1.86
C GLU A 85 -8.75 7.13 2.65
N ASN A 86 -8.54 7.35 3.95
CA ASN A 86 -9.48 8.02 4.86
C ASN A 86 -10.86 7.34 4.94
N CYS A 87 -10.93 6.02 4.79
CA CYS A 87 -12.19 5.29 4.90
C CYS A 87 -12.49 4.80 6.33
N GLY A 88 -11.57 5.02 7.29
CA GLY A 88 -11.67 4.47 8.65
C GLY A 88 -11.00 3.11 8.76
N GLY A 89 -9.85 2.94 8.09
CA GLY A 89 -9.02 1.74 8.13
C GLY A 89 -9.69 0.48 7.58
N ALA A 90 -9.18 -0.68 8.01
CA ALA A 90 -9.66 -1.98 7.53
C ALA A 90 -11.16 -2.22 7.76
N TYR A 91 -11.71 -1.70 8.86
CA TYR A 91 -13.13 -1.80 9.17
C TYR A 91 -13.97 -0.94 8.23
N GLY A 92 -13.53 0.29 7.98
CA GLY A 92 -14.12 1.20 7.02
C GLY A 92 -14.17 0.64 5.62
N LEU A 93 -13.04 0.12 5.13
CA LEU A 93 -12.92 -0.50 3.81
C LEU A 93 -13.88 -1.67 3.64
N LYS A 94 -14.03 -2.51 4.67
CA LYS A 94 -14.96 -3.65 4.65
C LYS A 94 -16.41 -3.21 4.58
N LYS A 95 -16.81 -2.14 5.30
CA LYS A 95 -18.15 -1.56 5.19
C LYS A 95 -18.41 -1.02 3.80
N LEU A 96 -17.45 -0.27 3.26
CA LEU A 96 -17.51 0.30 1.92
C LEU A 96 -17.66 -0.78 0.86
N ALA A 97 -16.79 -1.81 0.88
CA ALA A 97 -16.86 -2.94 -0.04
C ALA A 97 -18.21 -3.67 0.04
N ALA A 98 -18.75 -3.87 1.25
CA ALA A 98 -20.06 -4.49 1.43
C ALA A 98 -21.21 -3.63 0.86
N ALA A 99 -21.14 -2.30 1.02
CA ALA A 99 -22.12 -1.37 0.48
C ALA A 99 -22.11 -1.39 -1.07
N PHE A 100 -20.93 -1.32 -1.68
CA PHE A 100 -20.76 -1.41 -3.15
C PHE A 100 -21.13 -2.78 -3.73
N LYS A 101 -20.95 -3.87 -2.97
CA LYS A 101 -21.46 -5.19 -3.37
C LYS A 101 -22.99 -5.23 -3.37
N ARG A 102 -23.63 -4.51 -2.44
CA ARG A 102 -25.10 -4.47 -2.33
C ARG A 102 -25.74 -3.55 -3.36
N LYS A 103 -25.07 -2.47 -3.77
CA LYS A 103 -25.52 -1.45 -4.74
C LYS A 103 -26.90 -0.83 -4.43
N ARG A 104 -27.23 -0.68 -3.14
CA ARG A 104 -28.49 -0.05 -2.70
C ARG A 104 -28.45 0.35 -1.22
N GLY A 105 -29.35 1.26 -0.85
CA GLY A 105 -29.62 1.68 0.52
C GLY A 105 -28.66 2.76 1.03
N PRO A 106 -28.93 3.35 2.22
CA PRO A 106 -28.32 4.63 2.63
C PRO A 106 -26.79 4.64 2.61
N GLN A 107 -26.12 3.60 3.14
CA GLN A 107 -24.65 3.51 3.12
C GLN A 107 -24.05 3.43 1.71
N TYR A 108 -24.75 2.81 0.76
CA TYR A 108 -24.26 2.78 -0.62
C TYR A 108 -24.36 4.16 -1.25
N GLU A 109 -25.48 4.87 -1.06
CA GLU A 109 -25.66 6.23 -1.57
C GLU A 109 -24.59 7.17 -1.00
N GLU A 110 -24.34 7.09 0.31
CA GLU A 110 -23.31 7.87 1.01
C GLU A 110 -21.91 7.61 0.43
N PHE A 111 -21.47 6.35 0.33
CA PHE A 111 -20.14 6.04 -0.21
C PHE A 111 -20.03 6.31 -1.73
N ARG A 112 -21.11 6.11 -2.49
CA ARG A 112 -21.17 6.44 -3.92
C ARG A 112 -20.98 7.93 -4.15
N GLU A 113 -21.67 8.76 -3.37
CA GLU A 113 -21.53 10.21 -3.41
C GLU A 113 -20.13 10.66 -2.97
N TRP A 114 -19.62 10.09 -1.89
CA TRP A 114 -18.27 10.41 -1.38
C TRP A 114 -17.16 10.09 -2.39
N LEU A 115 -17.19 8.88 -2.99
CA LEU A 115 -16.17 8.46 -3.96
C LEU A 115 -16.41 9.02 -5.37
N GLY A 116 -17.62 9.50 -5.67
CA GLY A 116 -18.01 9.95 -7.01
C GLY A 116 -18.01 8.83 -8.06
N VAL A 117 -18.26 7.57 -7.66
CA VAL A 117 -18.30 6.41 -8.56
C VAL A 117 -19.53 5.55 -8.30
N ASP A 118 -20.20 5.10 -9.36
CA ASP A 118 -21.40 4.24 -9.25
C ASP A 118 -21.07 2.78 -8.91
N SER A 119 -19.86 2.34 -9.27
CA SER A 119 -19.41 0.97 -9.05
C SER A 119 -17.93 0.94 -8.68
N LEU A 120 -17.59 0.00 -7.81
CA LEU A 120 -16.24 -0.24 -7.35
C LEU A 120 -15.99 -1.74 -7.38
N ASP A 121 -14.96 -2.16 -8.12
CA ASP A 121 -14.49 -3.54 -8.14
C ASP A 121 -13.30 -3.69 -7.19
N MET A 122 -13.57 -4.21 -6.00
CA MET A 122 -12.55 -4.45 -4.97
C MET A 122 -11.58 -5.59 -5.34
N THR A 123 -11.87 -6.37 -6.39
CA THR A 123 -11.01 -7.46 -6.87
C THR A 123 -10.08 -7.03 -8.00
N ALA A 124 -10.29 -5.84 -8.57
CA ALA A 124 -9.54 -5.38 -9.73
C ALA A 124 -8.05 -5.19 -9.39
N PHE A 125 -7.19 -5.81 -10.20
CA PHE A 125 -5.74 -5.67 -10.13
C PHE A 125 -5.17 -5.68 -11.56
N ASP A 126 -4.28 -4.73 -11.87
CA ASP A 126 -3.60 -4.63 -13.16
C ASP A 126 -2.09 -4.51 -12.92
N ILE A 127 -1.37 -5.62 -13.13
CA ILE A 127 0.08 -5.70 -12.93
C ILE A 127 0.87 -4.77 -13.87
N ALA A 128 0.34 -4.48 -15.06
CA ALA A 128 0.98 -3.56 -15.99
C ALA A 128 0.82 -2.10 -15.52
N ASP A 129 -0.38 -1.72 -15.07
CA ASP A 129 -0.62 -0.41 -14.42
C ASP A 129 0.27 -0.24 -13.18
N MET A 130 0.32 -1.25 -12.31
CA MET A 130 1.13 -1.23 -11.09
C MET A 130 2.60 -1.01 -11.40
N ASN A 131 3.17 -1.81 -12.32
CA ASN A 131 4.58 -1.66 -12.71
C ASN A 131 4.86 -0.32 -13.39
N TYR A 132 3.95 0.18 -14.22
CA TYR A 132 4.10 1.50 -14.82
C TYR A 132 4.11 2.61 -13.77
N ARG A 133 3.15 2.59 -12.84
CA ARG A 133 3.02 3.58 -11.76
C ARG A 133 4.19 3.52 -10.78
N LEU A 134 4.64 2.33 -10.39
CA LEU A 134 5.75 2.12 -9.48
C LEU A 134 7.03 2.84 -9.95
N LYS A 135 7.24 2.93 -11.28
CA LYS A 135 8.40 3.62 -11.88
C LYS A 135 8.22 5.14 -12.02
N LYS A 136 7.00 5.67 -11.94
CA LYS A 136 6.70 7.08 -12.24
C LYS A 136 6.25 7.88 -11.02
N VAL A 137 5.34 7.31 -10.23
CA VAL A 137 4.66 7.98 -9.13
C VAL A 137 5.63 8.43 -8.02
N PRO A 138 6.59 7.61 -7.55
CA PRO A 138 7.52 8.04 -6.49
C PRO A 138 8.32 9.30 -6.86
N ALA A 139 8.79 9.40 -8.10
CA ALA A 139 9.52 10.57 -8.57
C ALA A 139 8.63 11.82 -8.67
N ILE A 140 7.33 11.64 -8.94
CA ILE A 140 6.35 12.74 -8.91
C ILE A 140 6.13 13.20 -7.47
N TYR A 141 5.89 12.28 -6.54
CA TYR A 141 5.67 12.63 -5.14
C TYR A 141 6.88 13.26 -4.48
N ARG A 142 8.10 12.78 -4.76
CA ARG A 142 9.34 13.46 -4.33
C ARG A 142 9.35 14.93 -4.74
N LYS A 143 9.02 15.24 -5.99
CA LYS A 143 8.99 16.64 -6.45
C LYS A 143 7.96 17.48 -5.71
N ILE A 144 6.79 16.92 -5.44
CA ILE A 144 5.68 17.63 -4.79
C ILE A 144 5.98 17.84 -3.30
N TYR A 145 6.35 16.78 -2.58
CA TYR A 145 6.43 16.80 -1.11
C TYR A 145 7.81 17.17 -0.58
N GLU A 146 8.89 16.69 -1.22
CA GLU A 146 10.26 16.98 -0.76
C GLU A 146 10.79 18.29 -1.38
N ASN A 147 10.53 18.51 -2.67
CA ASN A 147 11.06 19.68 -3.38
C ASN A 147 10.06 20.85 -3.49
N HIS A 148 8.85 20.69 -2.94
CA HIS A 148 7.77 21.70 -2.97
C HIS A 148 7.45 22.25 -4.36
N GLN A 149 7.55 21.41 -5.39
CA GLN A 149 7.24 21.80 -6.78
C GLN A 149 5.79 21.48 -7.13
N ALA A 150 5.13 22.40 -7.83
CA ALA A 150 3.81 22.13 -8.39
C ALA A 150 3.88 20.95 -9.41
N PRO A 151 2.89 20.04 -9.41
CA PRO A 151 2.87 18.96 -10.38
C PRO A 151 2.66 19.51 -11.80
N SER A 152 3.46 19.03 -12.75
CA SER A 152 3.24 19.32 -14.17
C SER A 152 1.93 18.69 -14.66
N ARG A 153 1.36 19.18 -15.78
CA ARG A 153 0.19 18.56 -16.42
C ARG A 153 0.41 17.07 -16.70
N ARG A 154 1.63 16.69 -17.11
CA ARG A 154 2.01 15.28 -17.32
C ARG A 154 1.99 14.48 -16.01
N SER A 155 2.48 15.08 -14.92
CA SER A 155 2.46 14.46 -13.60
C SER A 155 1.03 14.20 -13.14
N VAL A 156 0.15 15.20 -13.28
CA VAL A 156 -1.28 15.07 -12.96
C VAL A 156 -1.90 13.95 -13.78
N ALA A 157 -1.73 13.94 -15.11
CA ALA A 157 -2.28 12.90 -15.98
C ALA A 157 -1.82 11.47 -15.60
N ILE A 158 -0.59 11.31 -15.10
CA ILE A 158 -0.09 10.02 -14.58
C ILE A 158 -0.79 9.66 -13.27
N LEU A 159 -0.87 10.60 -12.31
CA LEU A 159 -1.49 10.36 -11.01
C LEU A 159 -2.99 10.03 -11.14
N THR A 160 -3.68 10.68 -12.07
CA THR A 160 -5.11 10.50 -12.36
C THR A 160 -5.41 9.37 -13.35
N ARG A 161 -4.37 8.60 -13.75
CA ARG A 161 -4.48 7.47 -14.69
C ARG A 161 -5.18 7.80 -16.02
N GLU A 162 -4.96 9.00 -16.56
CA GLU A 162 -5.56 9.40 -17.86
C GLU A 162 -5.15 8.47 -19.01
N TYR A 163 -3.99 7.82 -18.93
CA TYR A 163 -3.53 6.85 -19.94
C TYR A 163 -4.33 5.54 -20.00
N LEU A 164 -5.20 5.28 -19.02
CA LEU A 164 -6.14 4.13 -19.05
C LEU A 164 -7.49 4.51 -19.65
N LYS A 165 -7.80 5.82 -19.74
CA LYS A 165 -9.04 6.31 -20.35
C LYS A 165 -8.84 6.31 -21.86
N LYS A 166 -9.37 5.30 -22.54
CA LYS A 166 -9.52 5.29 -23.99
C LYS A 166 -10.79 6.01 -24.39
#